data_AF-A0A1Y3CNU8-F1
#
_entry.id   AF-A0A1Y3CNU8-F1
#
_cell.length_a   1.000
_cell.length_b   1.000
_cell.length_c   1.000
_cell.angle_alpha   90.00
_cell.angle_beta   90.00
_cell.angle_gamma   90.00
#
_symmetry.space_group_name_H-M   'P 1'
#
loop_
_entity.id
_entity.type
_entity.pdbx_description
1 polymer ?
#
loop_
_entity_poly.entity_id
_entity_poly.type
_entity_poly.pdbx_seq_one_letter_code
_entity_poly.pdbx_strand_id
1 'polypeptide(L)'
;MSIPDNLKTPGVYTDVNINTQRTGLPANIHHVLFITNDQHPQQENGKSIPISIYDKAQAEAIFGGEVQSEAGRMITAAIKTNRVVDVQILGKLAPPAE
;
A
#
# COMPACT_ATOMS: atom_id res chain seq x y z
N MET A 1 -22.82 24.77 -49.42
CA MET A 1 -22.58 23.65 -48.48
C MET A 1 -21.41 24.03 -47.61
N SER A 2 -21.65 24.26 -46.31
CA SER A 2 -20.62 24.59 -45.32
C SER A 2 -20.03 23.30 -44.75
N ILE A 3 -18.70 23.20 -44.77
CA ILE A 3 -17.94 22.09 -44.17
C ILE A 3 -17.95 22.32 -42.64
N PRO A 4 -18.23 21.30 -41.81
CA PRO A 4 -18.21 21.44 -40.34
C PRO A 4 -16.84 21.88 -39.82
N ASP A 5 -16.81 22.89 -38.94
CA ASP A 5 -15.60 23.54 -38.38
C ASP A 5 -14.69 22.63 -37.54
N ASN A 6 -15.09 21.36 -37.31
CA ASN A 6 -14.35 20.38 -36.50
C ASN A 6 -13.77 19.20 -37.31
N LEU A 7 -13.73 19.28 -38.64
CA LEU A 7 -13.02 18.28 -39.44
C LEU A 7 -11.51 18.48 -39.27
N LYS A 8 -10.87 17.58 -38.51
CA LYS A 8 -9.41 17.50 -38.38
C LYS A 8 -8.78 17.40 -39.78
N THR A 9 -8.13 18.47 -40.22
CA THR A 9 -7.43 18.52 -41.51
C THR A 9 -6.23 17.57 -41.48
N PRO A 10 -5.89 16.87 -42.58
CA PRO A 10 -4.70 16.02 -42.63
C PRO A 10 -3.44 16.88 -42.50
N GLY A 11 -2.76 16.77 -41.36
CA GLY A 11 -1.50 17.42 -41.05
C GLY A 11 -0.69 16.53 -40.11
N VAL A 12 0.63 16.73 -40.06
CA VAL A 12 1.49 16.00 -39.13
C VAL A 12 1.12 16.42 -37.72
N TYR A 13 0.51 15.51 -36.96
CA TYR A 13 0.16 15.70 -35.57
C TYR A 13 1.45 15.78 -34.73
N THR A 14 1.93 17.00 -34.44
CA THR A 14 3.07 17.25 -33.53
C THR A 14 2.66 17.22 -32.06
N ASP A 15 1.35 17.21 -31.78
CA ASP A 15 0.84 17.11 -30.42
C ASP A 15 1.05 15.69 -29.90
N VAL A 16 2.09 15.53 -29.08
CA VAL A 16 2.27 14.33 -28.28
C VAL A 16 1.12 14.26 -27.26
N ASN A 17 0.35 13.17 -27.32
CA ASN A 17 -0.67 12.88 -26.33
C ASN A 17 0.00 12.53 -24.99
N ILE A 18 0.33 13.55 -24.19
CA ILE A 18 0.90 13.43 -22.84
C ILE A 18 -0.05 12.72 -21.84
N ASN A 19 -1.30 12.47 -22.22
CA ASN A 19 -2.30 11.80 -21.38
C ASN A 19 -2.47 10.32 -21.71
N THR A 20 -1.58 9.71 -22.50
CA THR A 20 -1.61 8.24 -22.64
C THR A 20 -0.93 7.60 -21.42
N GLN A 21 -1.50 7.81 -20.23
CA GLN A 21 -1.42 6.77 -19.21
C GLN A 21 -1.90 5.49 -19.88
N ARG A 22 -1.17 4.38 -19.69
CA ARG A 22 -1.66 3.06 -20.13
C ARG A 22 -2.92 2.71 -19.34
N THR A 23 -4.06 3.24 -19.76
CA THR A 23 -5.37 2.89 -19.20
C THR A 23 -5.63 1.42 -19.53
N GLY A 24 -5.53 0.56 -18.53
CA GLY A 24 -5.74 -0.89 -18.66
C GLY A 24 -4.74 -1.74 -17.89
N LEU A 25 -3.56 -1.20 -17.54
CA LEU A 25 -2.69 -1.85 -16.57
C LEU A 25 -3.08 -1.41 -15.16
N PRO A 26 -3.23 -2.34 -14.20
CA PRO A 26 -3.43 -1.98 -12.80
C PRO A 26 -2.33 -1.02 -12.34
N ALA A 27 -2.69 -0.06 -11.50
CA ALA A 27 -1.70 0.79 -10.86
C ALA A 27 -0.66 -0.10 -10.16
N ASN A 28 0.62 0.20 -10.34
CA ASN A 28 1.73 -0.56 -9.77
C ASN A 28 1.88 -0.25 -8.28
N ILE A 29 0.87 -0.60 -7.50
CA ILE A 29 0.82 -0.39 -6.05
C ILE A 29 1.46 -1.63 -5.40
N HIS A 30 2.70 -1.47 -4.95
CA HIS A 30 3.43 -2.50 -4.23
C HIS A 30 3.28 -2.29 -2.73
N HIS A 31 2.87 -3.34 -2.03
CA HIS A 31 2.86 -3.37 -0.57
C HIS A 31 3.98 -4.28 -0.06
N VAL A 32 4.72 -3.83 0.94
CA VAL A 32 5.73 -4.62 1.63
C VAL A 32 5.06 -5.29 2.82
N LEU A 33 5.08 -6.63 2.86
CA LEU A 33 4.54 -7.40 3.97
C LEU A 33 5.64 -7.70 5.01
N PHE A 34 5.44 -7.25 6.23
CA PHE A 34 6.24 -7.65 7.39
C PHE A 34 5.53 -8.75 8.17
N ILE A 35 6.26 -9.84 8.41
CA ILE A 35 5.83 -10.93 9.28
C ILE A 35 6.60 -10.79 10.58
N THR A 36 5.87 -10.66 11.69
CA THR A 36 6.43 -10.37 13.01
C THR A 36 5.93 -11.38 14.04
N ASN A 37 6.67 -11.54 15.13
CA ASN A 37 6.24 -12.37 16.26
C ASN A 37 5.22 -11.68 17.17
N ASP A 38 4.92 -10.40 16.91
CA ASP A 38 3.93 -9.63 17.66
C ASP A 38 2.55 -10.30 17.59
N GLN A 39 1.76 -10.16 18.65
CA GLN A 39 0.42 -10.73 18.69
C GLN A 39 -0.51 -10.02 17.71
N HIS A 40 -1.19 -10.78 16.85
CA HIS A 40 -2.09 -10.19 15.85
C HIS A 40 -3.43 -9.76 16.47
N PRO A 41 -3.84 -8.48 16.34
CA PRO A 41 -5.00 -7.95 17.06
C PRO A 41 -6.34 -8.26 16.39
N GLN A 42 -6.37 -8.45 15.08
CA GLN A 42 -7.61 -8.65 14.31
C GLN A 42 -7.65 -10.07 13.72
N GLN A 43 -8.57 -10.89 14.20
CA GLN A 43 -8.89 -12.19 13.60
C GLN A 43 -10.25 -12.11 12.91
N GLU A 44 -10.29 -12.40 11.61
CA GLU A 44 -11.54 -12.56 10.87
C GLU A 44 -11.67 -14.05 10.50
N ASN A 45 -12.73 -14.72 10.99
CA ASN A 45 -12.96 -16.15 10.77
C ASN A 45 -11.75 -17.06 11.07
N GLY A 46 -11.02 -16.78 12.17
CA GLY A 46 -9.85 -17.56 12.57
C GLY A 46 -8.61 -17.37 11.68
N LYS A 47 -8.60 -16.36 10.80
CA LYS A 47 -7.46 -15.98 9.96
C LYS A 47 -6.95 -14.59 10.34
N SER A 48 -5.63 -14.47 10.44
CA SER A 48 -4.96 -13.17 10.54
C SER A 48 -4.96 -12.49 9.18
N ILE A 49 -5.60 -11.32 9.09
CA ILE A 49 -5.54 -10.46 7.90
C ILE A 49 -4.39 -9.45 8.05
N PRO A 50 -3.57 -9.20 7.02
CA PRO A 50 -2.55 -8.17 7.07
C PRO A 50 -3.15 -6.79 7.34
N ILE A 51 -2.53 -6.02 8.23
CA ILE A 51 -2.98 -4.67 8.61
C ILE A 51 -2.04 -3.65 7.98
N SER A 52 -2.58 -2.70 7.22
CA SER A 52 -1.79 -1.59 6.68
C SER A 52 -1.43 -0.60 7.80
N ILE A 53 -0.14 -0.26 7.89
CA ILE A 53 0.37 0.68 8.89
C ILE A 53 1.26 1.71 8.20
N TYR A 54 1.09 2.98 8.59
CA TYR A 54 1.79 4.11 7.98
C TYR A 54 2.89 4.72 8.85
N ASP A 55 2.77 4.59 10.17
CA ASP A 55 3.73 5.18 11.10
C ASP A 55 4.05 4.27 12.28
N LYS A 56 5.10 4.63 13.00
CA LYS A 56 5.55 3.90 14.19
C LYS A 56 4.49 3.92 15.30
N ALA A 57 3.80 5.03 15.50
CA ALA A 57 2.85 5.19 16.60
C ALA A 57 1.64 4.26 16.43
N GLN A 58 1.16 4.12 15.20
CA GLN A 58 0.10 3.20 14.80
C GLN A 58 0.56 1.75 14.93
N ALA A 59 1.80 1.42 14.55
CA ALA A 59 2.36 0.09 14.81
C ALA A 59 2.39 -0.24 16.30
N GLU A 60 2.87 0.68 17.14
CA GLU A 60 2.92 0.49 18.59
C GLU A 60 1.50 0.47 19.21
N ALA A 61 0.53 1.21 18.69
CA ALA A 61 -0.85 1.14 19.18
C ALA A 61 -1.54 -0.19 18.86
N ILE A 62 -1.22 -0.80 17.72
CA ILE A 62 -1.87 -2.01 17.21
C ILE A 62 -1.15 -3.28 17.70
N PHE A 63 0.20 -3.27 17.71
CA PHE A 63 1.05 -4.42 18.00
C PHE A 63 1.93 -4.25 19.25
N GLY A 64 2.05 -3.02 19.78
CA GLY A 64 2.81 -2.74 20.99
C GLY A 64 2.02 -3.18 22.23
N GLY A 65 2.18 -4.44 22.61
CA GLY A 65 1.81 -4.92 23.93
C GLY A 65 2.77 -4.37 25.01
N GLU A 66 3.20 -5.22 25.95
CA GLU A 66 4.08 -4.82 27.06
C GLU A 66 5.55 -4.59 26.64
N VAL A 67 5.96 -5.06 25.46
CA VAL A 67 7.31 -4.96 24.92
C VAL A 67 7.28 -4.12 23.64
N GLN A 68 8.37 -3.41 23.33
CA GLN A 68 8.52 -2.72 22.05
C GLN A 68 8.28 -3.69 20.89
N SER A 69 7.22 -3.41 20.13
CA SER A 69 6.78 -4.22 18.99
C SER A 69 7.86 -4.34 17.91
N GLU A 70 8.04 -5.56 17.39
CA GLU A 70 8.89 -5.83 16.23
C GLU A 70 8.39 -5.04 15.00
N ALA A 71 7.07 -4.97 14.81
CA ALA A 71 6.41 -4.18 13.78
C ALA A 71 6.78 -2.69 13.83
N GLY A 72 6.79 -2.09 15.02
CA GLY A 72 7.21 -0.70 15.23
C GLY A 72 8.67 -0.44 14.84
N ARG A 73 9.57 -1.41 15.09
CA ARG A 73 10.98 -1.32 14.69
C ARG A 73 11.16 -1.47 13.18
N MET A 74 10.45 -2.42 12.57
CA MET A 74 10.52 -2.70 11.14
C MET A 74 10.00 -1.53 10.31
N ILE A 75 8.88 -0.90 10.69
CA ILE A 75 8.37 0.27 9.97
C ILE A 75 9.30 1.48 10.13
N THR A 76 9.90 1.66 11.31
CA THR A 76 10.88 2.74 11.53
C THR A 76 12.11 2.58 10.62
N ALA A 77 12.60 1.35 10.47
CA ALA A 77 13.70 1.05 9.56
C ALA A 77 13.30 1.26 8.09
N ALA A 78 12.09 0.86 7.70
CA ALA A 78 11.57 0.99 6.34
C ALA A 78 11.36 2.46 5.92
N ILE A 79 10.76 3.27 6.78
CA ILE A 79 10.57 4.72 6.53
C ILE A 79 11.92 5.43 6.44
N LYS A 80 12.91 5.00 7.22
CA LYS A 80 14.26 5.59 7.20
C LYS A 80 15.01 5.30 5.90
N THR A 81 14.77 4.16 5.27
CA THR A 81 15.44 3.76 4.03
C THR A 81 14.70 4.24 2.78
N ASN A 82 13.38 4.38 2.83
CA ASN A 82 12.58 4.86 1.71
C ASN A 82 11.41 5.74 2.20
N ARG A 83 11.30 6.93 1.60
CA ARG A 83 10.31 7.96 1.96
C ARG A 83 8.87 7.57 1.60
N VAL A 84 8.67 6.63 0.66
CA VAL A 84 7.34 6.17 0.25
C VAL A 84 7.34 4.65 0.20
N VAL A 85 6.94 4.03 1.31
CA VAL A 85 6.73 2.58 1.41
C VAL A 85 5.32 2.37 1.92
N ASP A 86 4.55 1.56 1.21
CA ASP A 86 3.27 1.06 1.69
C ASP A 86 3.52 -0.28 2.40
N VAL A 87 3.22 -0.32 3.70
CA VAL A 87 3.59 -1.44 4.58
C VAL A 87 2.34 -2.11 5.11
N GLN A 88 2.33 -3.44 5.05
CA GLN A 88 1.36 -4.29 5.71
C GLN A 88 2.06 -5.18 6.74
N ILE A 89 1.39 -5.46 7.85
CA ILE A 89 1.97 -6.21 8.96
C ILE A 89 1.06 -7.40 9.29
N LEU A 90 1.69 -8.56 9.45
CA LEU A 90 1.07 -9.79 9.88
C LEU A 90 1.77 -10.27 11.16
N GLY A 91 1.02 -10.31 12.25
CA GLY A 91 1.48 -10.85 13.53
C GLY A 91 1.20 -12.34 13.67
N LYS A 92 1.75 -12.92 14.74
CA LYS A 92 1.49 -14.29 15.15
C LYS A 92 0.05 -14.43 15.65
N LEU A 93 -0.60 -15.54 15.27
CA LEU A 93 -1.91 -15.90 15.78
C LEU A 93 -1.81 -16.16 17.29
N ALA A 94 -2.60 -15.45 18.09
CA ALA A 94 -2.74 -15.76 19.51
C ALA A 94 -3.30 -17.19 19.66
N PRO A 95 -2.76 -18.01 20.58
CA PRO A 95 -3.37 -19.30 20.88
C PRO A 95 -4.80 -19.08 21.39
N PRO A 96 -5.76 -19.96 21.04
CA PRO A 96 -7.10 -19.89 21.62
C PRO A 96 -6.99 -19.98 23.14
N ALA A 97 -7.70 -19.09 23.85
CA ALA A 97 -7.78 -19.15 25.30
C ALA A 97 -8.38 -20.50 25.72
N GLU A 98 -7.65 -21.27 26.54
CA GLU A 98 -8.13 -22.46 27.25
C GLU A 98 -9.09 -22.09 28.38
#